data_AF-A0A958C3K8-F1
#
_entry.id   AF-A0A958C3K8-F1
#
_cell.length_a   1.000
_cell.length_b   1.000
_cell.length_c   1.000
_cell.angle_alpha   90.00
_cell.angle_beta   90.00
_cell.angle_gamma   90.00
#
_symmetry.space_group_name_H-M   'P 1'
#
loop_
_entity.id
_entity.type
_entity.pdbx_description
1 polymer ?
#
loop_
_entity_poly.entity_id
_entity_poly.type
_entity_poly.pdbx_seq_one_letter_code
_entity_poly.pdbx_strand_id
1 'polypeptide(L)'
;VPWLTDRKWCHIRMEGRAFGDVPLQMEVKLEVWDSPNSAGVIIDALRCVKVAMDRGLSGPIVPASAYFMKSPPQQFTDDVARRMVEEFIATDSAEQPSLDEQLEEIVS
;
A
#
# COMPACT_ATOMS: atom_id res chain seq x y z
N VAL A 1 -20.42 -1.38 -16.88
CA VAL A 1 -21.61 -0.54 -17.11
C VAL A 1 -21.19 0.70 -17.91
N PRO A 2 -21.41 0.73 -19.23
CA PRO A 2 -20.73 1.67 -20.14
C PRO A 2 -20.91 3.17 -19.82
N TRP A 3 -22.01 3.56 -19.22
CA TRP A 3 -22.30 4.95 -18.86
C TRP A 3 -21.57 5.45 -17.59
N LEU A 4 -20.90 4.56 -16.85
CA LEU A 4 -20.13 4.95 -15.66
C LEU A 4 -18.81 5.65 -16.01
N THR A 5 -18.31 5.50 -17.25
CA THR A 5 -17.02 6.03 -17.70
C THR A 5 -15.88 5.64 -16.75
N ASP A 6 -15.27 6.58 -16.03
CA ASP A 6 -14.19 6.35 -15.05
C ASP A 6 -14.70 6.15 -13.62
N ARG A 7 -16.02 6.31 -13.39
CA ARG A 7 -16.60 6.03 -12.08
C ARG A 7 -16.64 4.53 -11.84
N LYS A 8 -16.20 4.14 -10.65
CA LYS A 8 -16.34 2.79 -10.11
C LYS A 8 -17.37 2.81 -9.00
N TRP A 9 -18.39 1.98 -9.16
CA TRP A 9 -19.39 1.72 -8.13
C TRP A 9 -19.09 0.35 -7.50
N CYS A 10 -18.95 0.33 -6.18
CA CYS A 10 -18.77 -0.89 -5.41
C CYS A 10 -19.92 -1.03 -4.42
N HIS A 11 -20.64 -2.13 -4.51
CA HIS A 11 -21.71 -2.50 -3.58
C HIS A 11 -21.17 -3.61 -2.68
N ILE A 12 -21.15 -3.36 -1.37
CA ILE A 12 -20.65 -4.29 -0.35
C ILE A 12 -21.81 -4.60 0.58
N ARG A 13 -22.12 -5.89 0.76
CA ARG A 13 -23.06 -6.39 1.77
C ARG A 13 -22.28 -7.26 2.74
N MET A 14 -22.39 -6.94 4.03
CA MET A 14 -21.79 -7.69 5.12
C MET A 14 -22.90 -8.19 6.04
N GLU A 15 -22.85 -9.47 6.38
CA GLU A 15 -23.76 -10.11 7.31
C GLU A 15 -22.93 -10.72 8.45
N GLY A 16 -23.35 -10.46 9.69
CA GLY A 16 -22.64 -10.90 10.87
C GLY A 16 -23.59 -11.18 12.03
N ARG A 17 -23.01 -11.45 13.20
CA ARG A 17 -23.75 -11.69 14.44
C ARG A 17 -23.11 -10.90 15.57
N ALA A 18 -23.93 -10.28 16.41
CA ALA A 18 -23.51 -9.58 17.61
C ALA A 18 -23.52 -10.51 18.83
N PHE A 19 -23.34 -9.93 20.02
CA PHE A 19 -23.55 -10.62 21.29
C PHE A 19 -24.96 -11.27 21.34
N GLY A 20 -25.02 -12.52 21.79
CA GLY A 20 -26.28 -13.27 21.89
C GLY A 20 -26.84 -13.74 20.55
N ASP A 21 -26.00 -13.96 19.54
CA ASP A 21 -26.39 -14.46 18.20
C ASP A 21 -27.35 -13.55 17.42
N VAL A 22 -27.48 -12.28 17.84
CA VAL A 22 -28.36 -11.32 17.19
C VAL A 22 -27.79 -10.97 15.80
N PRO A 23 -28.57 -11.09 14.71
CA PRO A 23 -28.08 -10.82 13.37
C PRO A 23 -27.75 -9.34 13.17
N LEU A 24 -26.65 -9.08 12.48
CA LEU A 24 -26.21 -7.76 12.01
C LEU A 24 -26.13 -7.77 10.50
N GLN A 25 -26.58 -6.69 9.87
CA GLN A 25 -26.47 -6.48 8.43
C GLN A 25 -25.93 -5.09 8.15
N MET A 26 -25.03 -4.99 7.18
CA MET A 26 -24.50 -3.73 6.68
C MET A 26 -24.51 -3.75 5.15
N GLU A 27 -25.01 -2.68 4.54
CA GLU A 27 -24.89 -2.43 3.11
C GLU A 27 -24.18 -1.11 2.88
N VAL A 28 -23.18 -1.12 2.00
CA VAL A 28 -22.38 0.04 1.64
C VAL A 28 -22.36 0.16 0.13
N LYS A 29 -22.59 1.38 -0.36
CA LYS A 29 -22.32 1.77 -1.74
C LYS A 29 -21.18 2.77 -1.75
N LEU A 30 -20.08 2.41 -2.40
CA LEU A 30 -18.92 3.27 -2.59
C LEU A 30 -18.86 3.72 -4.06
N GLU A 31 -18.84 5.04 -4.26
CA GLU A 31 -18.67 5.66 -5.57
C GLU A 31 -17.35 6.42 -5.59
N VAL A 32 -16.46 6.05 -6.50
CA VAL A 32 -15.16 6.71 -6.68
C VAL A 32 -14.89 6.96 -8.17
N TRP A 33 -14.01 7.91 -8.45
CA TRP A 33 -13.37 8.04 -9.76
C TRP A 33 -12.07 7.23 -9.72
N ASP A 34 -11.97 6.15 -10.49
CA ASP A 34 -10.90 5.15 -10.30
C ASP A 34 -9.51 5.67 -10.71
N SER A 35 -9.44 6.37 -11.85
CA SER A 35 -8.19 6.93 -12.36
C SER A 35 -7.56 7.96 -11.40
N PRO A 36 -8.26 9.02 -10.96
CA PRO A 36 -7.67 9.98 -10.02
C PRO A 36 -7.43 9.38 -8.64
N ASN A 37 -8.19 8.37 -8.22
CA ASN A 37 -7.99 7.72 -6.92
C ASN A 37 -6.62 7.00 -6.83
N SER A 38 -6.06 6.57 -7.96
CA SER A 38 -4.74 5.91 -8.01
C SER A 38 -3.61 6.84 -8.46
N ALA A 39 -3.92 8.01 -9.04
CA ALA A 39 -2.91 8.89 -9.61
C ALA A 39 -1.86 9.36 -8.59
N GLY A 40 -2.28 9.74 -7.38
CA GLY A 40 -1.37 10.15 -6.31
C GLY A 40 -0.42 9.02 -5.89
N VAL A 41 -0.96 7.81 -5.73
CA VAL A 41 -0.19 6.60 -5.38
C VAL A 41 0.92 6.33 -6.40
N ILE A 42 0.61 6.45 -7.70
CA ILE A 42 1.60 6.22 -8.76
C ILE A 42 2.68 7.32 -8.81
N ILE A 43 2.32 8.58 -8.56
CA ILE A 43 3.29 9.69 -8.52
C ILE A 43 4.32 9.45 -7.41
N ASP A 44 3.88 9.05 -6.22
CA ASP A 44 4.79 8.82 -5.10
C ASP A 44 5.63 7.56 -5.27
N ALA A 45 5.06 6.50 -5.86
CA ALA A 45 5.83 5.32 -6.26
C ALA A 45 6.95 5.66 -7.26
N LEU A 46 6.66 6.49 -8.28
CA LEU A 46 7.66 6.94 -9.26
C LEU A 46 8.78 7.77 -8.62
N ARG A 47 8.45 8.62 -7.64
CA ARG A 47 9.45 9.37 -6.88
C ARG A 47 10.35 8.43 -6.07
N CYS A 48 9.80 7.41 -5.42
CA CYS A 48 10.59 6.41 -4.72
C CYS A 48 11.51 5.64 -5.67
N VAL A 49 11.05 5.31 -6.88
CA VAL A 49 11.91 4.71 -7.92
C VAL A 49 13.05 5.64 -8.29
N LYS A 50 12.80 6.94 -8.47
CA LYS A 50 13.85 7.92 -8.77
C LYS A 50 14.89 8.00 -7.64
N VAL A 51 14.44 8.04 -6.38
CA VAL A 51 15.33 8.01 -5.22
C VAL A 51 16.17 6.72 -5.20
N ALA A 52 15.56 5.57 -5.46
CA ALA A 52 16.29 4.30 -5.55
C ALA A 52 17.35 4.32 -6.65
N MET A 53 17.02 4.87 -7.82
CA MET A 53 17.97 5.01 -8.94
C MET A 53 19.14 5.93 -8.58
N ASP A 54 18.87 7.05 -7.89
CA ASP A 54 19.92 7.98 -7.45
C ASP A 54 20.86 7.36 -6.40
N ARG A 55 20.36 6.37 -5.65
CA ARG A 55 21.12 5.56 -4.69
C ARG A 55 21.81 4.35 -5.32
N GLY A 56 21.66 4.12 -6.63
CA GLY A 56 22.21 2.95 -7.32
C GLY A 56 21.55 1.62 -6.94
N LEU A 57 20.36 1.66 -6.33
CA LEU A 57 19.60 0.48 -5.97
C LEU A 57 18.94 -0.14 -7.22
N SER A 58 18.78 -1.47 -7.19
CA SER A 58 18.13 -2.22 -8.26
C SER A 58 17.25 -3.32 -7.68
N GLY A 59 16.31 -3.81 -8.49
CA GLY A 59 15.31 -4.78 -8.03
C GLY A 59 14.12 -4.13 -7.32
N PRO A 60 13.28 -4.93 -6.65
CA PRO A 60 12.09 -4.42 -5.97
C PRO A 60 12.45 -3.51 -4.79
N ILE A 61 11.89 -2.30 -4.78
CA ILE A 61 12.00 -1.40 -3.63
C ILE A 61 10.92 -1.81 -2.63
N VAL A 62 11.29 -2.70 -1.70
CA VAL A 62 10.34 -3.33 -0.76
C VAL A 62 9.51 -2.30 0.02
N PRO A 63 10.08 -1.20 0.59
CA PRO A 63 9.30 -0.20 1.30
C PRO A 63 8.20 0.45 0.45
N ALA A 64 8.55 0.88 -0.76
CA ALA A 64 7.60 1.51 -1.68
C ALA A 64 6.57 0.49 -2.21
N SER A 65 7.00 -0.73 -2.51
CA SER A 65 6.13 -1.78 -3.03
C SER A 65 5.07 -2.17 -2.00
N ALA A 66 5.49 -2.38 -0.74
CA ALA A 66 4.61 -2.75 0.36
C ALA A 66 3.51 -1.72 0.63
N TYR A 67 3.82 -0.43 0.47
CA TYR A 67 2.87 0.64 0.77
C TYR A 67 1.97 1.05 -0.42
N PHE A 68 2.49 1.02 -1.65
CA PHE A 68 1.76 1.54 -2.81
C PHE A 68 1.09 0.46 -3.66
N MET A 69 1.43 -0.83 -3.49
CA MET A 69 0.96 -1.91 -4.36
C MET A 69 0.11 -2.92 -3.59
N LYS A 70 -0.91 -3.46 -4.25
CA LYS A 70 -1.81 -4.49 -3.66
C LYS A 70 -1.17 -5.87 -3.52
N SER A 71 -0.10 -6.14 -4.27
CA SER A 71 0.59 -7.43 -4.30
C SER A 71 2.09 -7.21 -4.26
N PRO A 72 2.62 -6.75 -3.11
CA PRO A 72 4.05 -6.54 -2.94
C PRO A 72 4.80 -7.88 -2.87
N PRO A 73 6.12 -7.89 -3.15
CA PRO A 73 6.97 -9.07 -2.95
C PRO A 73 6.96 -9.59 -1.51
N GLN A 74 6.83 -8.69 -0.53
CA GLN A 74 6.71 -8.99 0.88
C GLN A 74 5.54 -8.20 1.47
N GLN A 75 4.69 -8.89 2.22
CA GLN A 75 3.46 -8.32 2.80
C GLN A 75 3.75 -7.74 4.18
N PHE A 76 3.25 -6.52 4.41
CA PHE A 76 3.33 -5.81 5.69
C PHE A 76 1.96 -5.23 6.01
N THR A 77 1.73 -4.87 7.28
CA THR A 77 0.58 -4.04 7.62
C THR A 77 0.81 -2.61 7.11
N ASP A 78 -0.28 -1.91 6.77
CA ASP A 78 -0.20 -0.58 6.15
C ASP A 78 0.59 0.43 7.00
N ASP A 79 0.49 0.35 8.33
CA ASP A 79 1.22 1.21 9.26
C ASP A 79 2.73 0.98 9.24
N VAL A 80 3.15 -0.29 9.16
CA VAL A 80 4.56 -0.68 9.04
C VAL A 80 5.09 -0.28 7.67
N ALA A 81 4.37 -0.59 6.60
CA ALA A 81 4.75 -0.22 5.24
C ALA A 81 4.91 1.30 5.08
N ARG A 82 4.00 2.08 5.70
CA ARG A 82 4.09 3.54 5.73
C ARG A 82 5.36 4.03 6.42
N ARG A 83 5.71 3.46 7.58
CA ARG A 83 6.93 3.83 8.29
C ARG A 83 8.18 3.51 7.46
N MET A 84 8.23 2.32 6.86
CA MET A 84 9.36 1.89 6.04
C MET A 84 9.58 2.82 4.84
N VAL A 85 8.50 3.28 4.17
CA VAL A 85 8.65 4.19 3.03
C VAL A 85 9.09 5.59 3.46
N GLU A 86 8.62 6.09 4.61
CA GLU A 86 9.08 7.37 5.17
C GLU A 86 10.57 7.32 5.55
N GLU A 87 11.01 6.24 6.19
CA GLU A 87 12.43 6.00 6.50
C GLU A 87 13.27 5.87 5.22
N PHE A 88 12.76 5.16 4.22
CA PHE A 88 13.39 5.08 2.91
C PHE A 88 13.54 6.47 2.28
N ILE A 89 12.54 7.35 2.37
CA ILE A 89 12.62 8.70 1.80
C ILE A 89 13.59 9.59 2.60
N ALA A 90 13.61 9.47 3.92
CA ALA A 90 14.39 10.34 4.81
C ALA A 90 15.90 10.05 4.84
N THR A 91 16.33 8.84 4.49
CA THR A 91 17.74 8.42 4.60
C THR A 91 18.55 8.81 3.36
N ASP A 92 19.69 9.49 3.51
CA ASP A 92 20.62 9.68 2.38
C ASP A 92 21.51 8.45 2.16
N SER A 93 22.03 8.29 0.94
CA SER A 93 22.66 7.09 0.33
C SER A 93 23.77 6.34 1.09
N ALA A 94 24.10 6.68 2.34
CA ALA A 94 25.24 6.16 3.08
C ALA A 94 24.93 5.04 4.09
N GLU A 95 23.67 4.84 4.50
CA GLU A 95 23.34 3.94 5.62
C GLU A 95 22.05 3.13 5.34
N GLN A 96 22.08 2.22 4.36
CA GLN A 96 21.02 1.22 4.27
C GLN A 96 21.56 -0.15 4.67
N PRO A 97 21.05 -0.74 5.77
CA PRO A 97 21.39 -2.10 6.13
C PRO A 97 20.99 -3.05 5.00
N SER A 98 21.78 -4.11 4.86
CA SER A 98 21.55 -5.18 3.89
C SER A 98 20.17 -5.82 4.08
N LEU A 99 19.65 -6.48 3.03
CA LEU A 99 18.34 -7.14 3.07
C LEU A 99 18.21 -8.14 4.24
N ASP A 100 19.33 -8.75 4.63
CA ASP A 100 19.41 -9.69 5.75
C ASP A 100 19.30 -8.97 7.11
N GLU A 101 19.94 -7.80 7.27
CA GLU A 101 19.83 -6.97 8.48
C GLU A 101 18.42 -6.38 8.66
N GLN A 102 17.77 -5.99 7.56
CA GLN A 102 16.38 -5.53 7.59
C GLN A 102 15.43 -6.66 8.01
N LEU A 103 15.69 -7.90 7.59
CA LEU A 103 14.88 -9.05 7.97
C LEU A 103 15.04 -9.37 9.46
N GLU A 104 16.26 -9.35 9.99
CA GLU A 104 16.50 -9.63 11.42
C GLU A 104 15.77 -8.64 12.34
N GLU A 105 15.73 -7.35 12.00
CA GLU A 105 15.05 -6.33 12.81
C GLU A 105 13.52 -6.44 12.78
N ILE A 106 12.96 -7.01 11.71
CA ILE A 106 11.50 -7.23 11.56
C ILE A 106 11.03 -8.47 12.33
N VAL A 107 11.89 -9.48 12.52
CA VAL A 107 11.52 -10.73 13.24
C VAL A 107 11.86 -10.69 14.73
N SER A 108 12.54 -9.65 15.22
CA SER A 108 12.85 -9.42 16.65
C SER A 108 11.77 -8.59 17.36
#